data_AF-A0A0E1EG78-F1
#
_entry.id   AF-A0A0E1EG78-F1
#
_cell.length_a   1.000
_cell.length_b   1.000
_cell.length_c   1.000
_cell.angle_alpha   90.00
_cell.angle_beta   90.00
_cell.angle_gamma   90.00
#
_symmetry.space_group_name_H-M   'P 1'
#
loop_
_entity.id
_entity.type
_entity.pdbx_description
1 polymer ?
#
loop_
_entity_poly.entity_id
_entity_poly.type
_entity_poly.pdbx_seq_one_letter_code
_entity_poly.pdbx_strand_id
1 'polypeptide(L)'
;MVSSDNTNLKFLKAFSELLKMRSFEQIKVSDLAKKARLSRRSFYNHYNSKEDFLRESILIIFDDITKILNNDLLYEEVVLKEMLSYMYINKEIIKSFVFSEY
;
A
#
# COMPACT_ATOMS: atom_id res chain seq x y z
N MET A 1 17.25 7.07 12.32
CA MET A 1 15.81 7.10 11.94
C MET A 1 15.62 6.86 10.43
N VAL A 2 16.45 6.00 9.80
CA VAL A 2 16.44 5.77 8.33
C VAL A 2 15.94 4.35 7.98
N SER A 3 15.49 3.56 8.96
CA SER A 3 15.13 2.14 8.77
C SER A 3 13.63 1.85 8.62
N SER A 4 12.73 2.74 9.04
CA SER A 4 11.27 2.53 8.96
C SER A 4 10.76 2.62 7.53
N ASP A 5 11.15 3.66 6.80
CA ASP A 5 10.52 4.01 5.51
C ASP A 5 10.84 2.98 4.43
N ASN A 6 12.08 2.49 4.41
CA ASN A 6 12.48 1.39 3.52
C ASN A 6 11.75 0.07 3.86
N THR A 7 11.42 -0.16 5.13
CA THR A 7 10.70 -1.37 5.55
C THR A 7 9.24 -1.31 5.10
N ASN A 8 8.57 -0.17 5.29
CA ASN A 8 7.19 0.04 4.85
C ASN A 8 7.06 -0.12 3.33
N LEU A 9 7.98 0.49 2.56
CA LEU A 9 7.99 0.36 1.10
C LEU A 9 8.20 -1.09 0.63
N LYS A 10 9.04 -1.86 1.32
CA LYS A 10 9.24 -3.29 1.01
C LYS A 10 7.97 -4.10 1.26
N PHE A 11 7.28 -3.85 2.38
CA PHE A 11 6.02 -4.52 2.68
C PHE A 11 4.91 -4.11 1.71
N LEU A 12 4.80 -2.83 1.35
CA LEU A 12 3.83 -2.35 0.36
C LEU A 12 4.01 -3.01 -1.01
N LYS A 13 5.25 -3.06 -1.51
CA LYS A 13 5.56 -3.74 -2.77
C LYS A 13 5.23 -5.23 -2.71
N ALA A 14 5.64 -5.90 -1.63
CA ALA A 14 5.33 -7.30 -1.42
C ALA A 14 3.82 -7.56 -1.38
N PHE A 15 3.07 -6.68 -0.74
CA PHE A 15 1.63 -6.79 -0.62
C PHE A 15 0.92 -6.61 -1.95
N SER A 16 1.24 -5.54 -2.68
CA SER A 16 0.74 -5.31 -4.04
C SER A 16 0.98 -6.51 -4.95
N GLU A 17 2.19 -7.09 -4.93
CA GLU A 17 2.49 -8.28 -5.73
C GLU A 17 1.72 -9.53 -5.29
N LEU A 18 1.46 -9.71 -4.01
CA LEU A 18 0.68 -10.84 -3.51
C LEU A 18 -0.81 -10.70 -3.85
N LEU A 19 -1.36 -9.49 -3.78
CA LEU A 19 -2.74 -9.20 -4.13
C LEU A 19 -3.05 -9.42 -5.62
N LYS A 20 -2.03 -9.29 -6.50
CA LYS A 20 -2.17 -9.68 -7.92
C LYS A 20 -2.42 -11.18 -8.12
N MET A 21 -2.05 -12.02 -7.15
CA MET A 21 -2.07 -13.48 -7.29
C MET A 21 -3.23 -14.14 -6.54
N ARG A 22 -3.73 -13.53 -5.47
CA ARG A 22 -4.73 -14.13 -4.56
C ARG A 22 -5.38 -13.06 -3.68
N SER A 23 -6.51 -13.40 -3.04
CA SER A 23 -7.26 -12.45 -2.21
C SER A 23 -6.51 -12.10 -0.91
N PHE A 24 -6.91 -10.99 -0.29
CA PHE A 24 -6.35 -10.50 0.97
C PHE A 24 -6.41 -11.54 2.11
N GLU A 25 -7.50 -12.27 2.19
CA GLU A 25 -7.83 -13.30 3.19
C GLU A 25 -6.88 -14.48 3.07
N GLN A 26 -6.41 -14.78 1.85
CA GLN A 26 -5.46 -15.84 1.56
C GLN A 26 -4.00 -15.42 1.83
N ILE A 27 -3.74 -14.13 2.05
CA ILE A 27 -2.40 -13.62 2.34
C ILE A 27 -2.12 -13.70 3.84
N LYS A 28 -1.06 -14.44 4.20
CA LYS A 28 -0.56 -14.50 5.58
C LYS A 28 0.59 -13.52 5.80
N VAL A 29 0.76 -13.07 7.04
CA VAL A 29 1.93 -12.25 7.44
C VAL A 29 3.26 -12.94 7.10
N SER A 30 3.32 -14.28 7.18
CA SER A 30 4.49 -15.06 6.75
C SER A 30 4.83 -14.86 5.27
N ASP A 31 3.81 -14.75 4.42
CA ASP A 31 3.98 -14.61 2.99
C ASP A 31 4.46 -13.21 2.64
N LEU A 32 3.88 -12.19 3.31
CA LEU A 32 4.34 -10.80 3.24
C LEU A 32 5.80 -10.67 3.64
N ALA A 33 6.18 -11.19 4.81
CA ALA A 33 7.55 -11.19 5.29
C ALA A 33 8.51 -11.87 4.31
N LYS A 34 8.15 -13.07 3.84
CA LYS A 34 8.95 -13.81 2.85
C LYS A 34 9.13 -13.01 1.56
N LYS A 35 8.05 -12.46 1.01
CA LYS A 35 8.05 -11.70 -0.24
C LYS A 35 8.83 -10.39 -0.12
N ALA A 36 8.73 -9.71 1.01
CA ALA A 36 9.48 -8.49 1.34
C ALA A 36 10.97 -8.76 1.67
N ARG A 37 11.37 -10.04 1.80
CA ARG A 37 12.70 -10.47 2.27
C ARG A 37 13.02 -9.89 3.65
N LEU A 38 12.03 -9.91 4.55
CA LEU A 38 12.10 -9.45 5.93
C LEU A 38 11.60 -10.53 6.88
N SER A 39 11.86 -10.36 8.18
CA SER A 39 11.35 -11.29 9.19
C SER A 39 9.90 -10.98 9.58
N ARG A 40 9.16 -11.98 10.07
CA ARG A 40 7.84 -11.73 10.70
C ARG A 40 7.94 -10.76 11.88
N ARG A 41 9.03 -10.84 12.66
CA ARG A 41 9.30 -9.90 13.75
C ARG A 41 9.41 -8.46 13.23
N SER A 42 10.05 -8.26 12.08
CA SER A 42 10.11 -6.94 11.43
C SER A 42 8.72 -6.44 11.08
N PHE A 43 7.81 -7.29 10.57
CA PHE A 43 6.42 -6.89 10.34
C PHE A 43 5.73 -6.46 11.64
N TYR A 44 5.79 -7.30 12.67
CA TYR A 44 5.12 -7.04 13.95
C TYR A 44 5.73 -5.90 14.78
N ASN A 45 6.92 -5.41 14.43
CA ASN A 45 7.47 -4.18 14.99
C ASN A 45 6.79 -2.92 14.45
N HIS A 46 6.10 -3.02 13.30
CA HIS A 46 5.45 -1.90 12.62
C HIS A 46 3.92 -2.02 12.60
N TYR A 47 3.39 -3.24 12.51
CA TYR A 47 1.96 -3.50 12.32
C TYR A 47 1.48 -4.62 13.24
N ASN A 48 0.30 -4.44 13.81
CA ASN A 48 -0.29 -5.42 14.74
C ASN A 48 -0.90 -6.62 14.00
N SER A 49 -1.42 -6.41 12.79
CA SER A 49 -2.05 -7.44 11.96
C SER A 49 -1.95 -7.12 10.46
N LYS A 50 -2.43 -8.03 9.60
CA LYS A 50 -2.51 -7.77 8.15
C LYS A 50 -3.58 -6.73 7.81
N GLU A 51 -4.64 -6.64 8.61
CA GLU A 51 -5.71 -5.65 8.53
C GLU A 51 -5.22 -4.26 8.92
N ASP A 52 -4.45 -4.18 10.02
CA ASP A 52 -3.77 -2.95 10.44
C ASP A 52 -2.85 -2.44 9.32
N PHE A 53 -2.05 -3.34 8.74
CA PHE A 53 -1.20 -3.01 7.61
C PHE A 53 -1.97 -2.58 6.36
N LEU A 54 -3.13 -3.18 6.05
CA LEU A 54 -3.99 -2.73 4.94
C LEU A 54 -4.48 -1.29 5.16
N ARG A 55 -4.89 -0.96 6.40
CA ARG A 55 -5.31 0.41 6.77
C ARG A 55 -4.16 1.41 6.62
N GLU A 56 -2.98 1.08 7.14
CA GLU A 56 -1.80 1.94 6.98
C GLU A 56 -1.40 2.10 5.50
N SER A 57 -1.54 1.03 4.70
CA SER A 57 -1.26 1.07 3.26
C SER A 57 -2.17 2.04 2.51
N ILE A 58 -3.47 2.07 2.85
CA ILE A 58 -4.40 3.00 2.20
C ILE A 58 -4.16 4.45 2.63
N LEU A 59 -3.75 4.69 3.89
CA LEU A 59 -3.39 6.04 4.36
C LEU A 59 -2.17 6.59 3.59
N ILE A 60 -1.17 5.75 3.33
CA ILE A 60 -0.01 6.13 2.50
C ILE A 60 -0.46 6.50 1.07
N ILE A 61 -1.34 5.70 0.48
CA ILE A 61 -1.89 5.98 -0.86
C ILE A 61 -2.65 7.31 -0.87
N PHE A 62 -3.47 7.61 0.15
CA PHE A 62 -4.19 8.88 0.23
C PHE A 62 -3.26 10.08 0.43
N ASP A 63 -2.22 9.94 1.25
CA ASP A 63 -1.21 10.99 1.43
C ASP A 63 -0.49 11.29 0.11
N ASP A 64 -0.10 10.26 -0.64
CA ASP A 64 0.54 10.43 -1.95
C ASP A 64 -0.41 11.03 -3.01
N ILE A 65 -1.68 10.60 -3.06
CA ILE A 65 -2.70 11.23 -3.90
C ILE A 65 -2.87 12.70 -3.54
N THR A 66 -2.92 13.01 -2.24
CA THR A 66 -3.06 14.39 -1.75
C THR A 66 -1.86 15.24 -2.15
N LYS A 67 -0.63 14.72 -2.08
CA LYS A 67 0.57 15.41 -2.57
C LYS A 67 0.51 15.67 -4.07
N ILE A 68 0.11 14.68 -4.87
CA ILE A 68 -0.04 14.85 -6.33
C ILE A 68 -1.04 15.98 -6.61
N LEU A 69 -2.22 15.92 -5.98
CA LEU A 69 -3.27 16.91 -6.15
C LEU A 69 -2.86 18.31 -5.67
N ASN A 70 -2.05 18.42 -4.63
CA ASN A 70 -1.54 19.69 -4.14
C ASN A 70 -0.45 20.32 -5.02
N ASN A 71 0.07 19.60 -6.02
CA ASN A 71 0.99 20.19 -7.00
C ASN A 71 0.28 21.20 -7.92
N ASP A 72 -1.04 21.06 -8.10
CA ASP A 72 -1.88 22.00 -8.82
C ASP A 72 -3.31 22.01 -8.26
N LEU A 73 -3.64 23.07 -7.54
CA LEU A 73 -4.97 23.26 -6.93
C LEU A 73 -6.05 23.67 -7.94
N LEU A 74 -5.70 23.95 -9.19
CA LEU A 74 -6.65 24.12 -10.30
C LEU A 74 -7.08 22.77 -10.88
N TYR A 75 -6.40 21.68 -10.50
CA TYR A 75 -6.66 20.31 -10.94
C TYR A 75 -6.68 20.20 -12.47
N GLU A 76 -5.69 20.79 -13.13
CA GLU A 76 -5.56 20.66 -14.58
C GLU A 76 -5.33 19.21 -15.01
N GLU A 77 -5.53 18.94 -16.30
CA GLU A 77 -5.48 17.59 -16.89
C GLU A 77 -4.19 16.84 -16.54
N VAL A 78 -3.06 17.55 -16.45
CA VAL A 78 -1.75 16.96 -16.12
C VAL A 78 -1.76 16.32 -14.72
N VAL A 79 -2.21 17.05 -13.70
CA VAL A 79 -2.23 16.55 -12.31
C VAL A 79 -3.29 15.48 -12.13
N LEU A 80 -4.45 15.59 -12.79
CA LEU A 80 -5.46 14.55 -12.78
C LEU A 80 -4.95 13.25 -13.44
N LYS A 81 -4.22 13.33 -14.56
CA LYS A 81 -3.59 12.16 -15.20
C LYS A 81 -2.54 11.52 -14.31
N GLU A 82 -1.73 12.31 -13.61
CA GLU A 82 -0.74 11.81 -12.65
C GLU A 82 -1.41 11.05 -11.52
N MET A 83 -2.45 11.65 -10.91
CA MET A 83 -3.23 11.04 -9.84
C MET A 83 -3.89 9.72 -10.30
N LEU A 84 -4.54 9.72 -11.47
CA LEU A 84 -5.16 8.52 -12.04
C LEU A 84 -4.13 7.42 -12.34
N SER A 85 -2.94 7.80 -12.84
CA SER A 85 -1.85 6.86 -13.08
C SER A 85 -1.35 6.24 -11.78
N TYR A 86 -1.21 7.04 -10.72
CA TYR A 86 -0.83 6.55 -9.39
C TYR A 86 -1.88 5.60 -8.81
N MET A 87 -3.18 5.93 -8.93
CA MET A 87 -4.27 5.03 -8.54
C MET A 87 -4.22 3.70 -9.31
N TYR A 88 -3.98 3.76 -10.63
CA TYR A 88 -3.89 2.55 -11.47
C TYR A 88 -2.72 1.64 -11.06
N ILE A 89 -1.57 2.21 -10.71
CA ILE A 89 -0.40 1.45 -10.23
C ILE A 89 -0.73 0.73 -8.92
N ASN A 90 -1.47 1.38 -8.03
CA ASN A 90 -1.81 0.87 -6.69
C ASN A 90 -3.18 0.15 -6.65
N LYS A 91 -3.78 -0.15 -7.80
CA LYS A 91 -5.15 -0.64 -7.92
C LYS A 91 -5.45 -1.89 -7.10
N GLU A 92 -4.49 -2.79 -6.90
CA GLU A 92 -4.73 -4.02 -6.14
C GLU A 92 -4.90 -3.75 -4.64
N ILE A 93 -4.13 -2.81 -4.08
CA ILE A 93 -4.29 -2.38 -2.69
C ILE A 93 -5.61 -1.62 -2.53
N ILE A 94 -5.90 -0.69 -3.46
CA ILE A 94 -7.17 0.07 -3.46
C ILE A 94 -8.36 -0.90 -3.56
N LYS A 95 -8.31 -1.85 -4.50
CA LYS A 95 -9.31 -2.91 -4.66
C LYS A 95 -9.45 -3.73 -3.38
N SER A 96 -8.33 -4.18 -2.81
CA SER A 96 -8.34 -4.93 -1.56
C SER A 96 -9.05 -4.15 -0.46
N PHE A 97 -8.83 -2.84 -0.34
CA PHE A 97 -9.49 -2.02 0.67
C PHE A 97 -10.98 -1.79 0.39
N VAL A 98 -11.35 -1.51 -0.86
CA VAL A 98 -12.74 -1.23 -1.26
C VAL A 98 -13.64 -2.46 -1.13
N PHE A 99 -13.11 -3.67 -1.37
CA PHE A 99 -13.87 -4.92 -1.35
C PHE A 99 -13.64 -5.77 -0.08
N SER A 100 -12.88 -5.28 0.91
CA SER A 100 -12.64 -5.97 2.19
C SER A 100 -13.58 -5.49 3.31
N GLU A 101 -14.88 -5.36 3.02
CA GLU A 101 -15.97 -4.80 3.87
C GLU A 101 -16.16 -3.29 3.65
N TYR A 102 -17.18 -2.80 2.92
CA TYR A 102 -18.49 -3.35 2.49
C TYR A 102 -18.54 -4.66 1.70
#